data_AF-A0A1V5RWY4-F1
#
_entry.id   AF-A0A1V5RWY4-F1
#
_cell.length_a   1.000
_cell.length_b   1.000
_cell.length_c   1.000
_cell.angle_alpha   90.00
_cell.angle_beta   90.00
_cell.angle_gamma   90.00
#
_symmetry.space_group_name_H-M   'P 1'
#
loop_
_entity.id
_entity.type
_entity.pdbx_description
1 polymer ?
#
loop_
_entity_poly.entity_id
_entity_poly.type
_entity_poly.pdbx_seq_one_letter_code
_entity_poly.pdbx_strand_id
1 'polypeptide(L)'
;MAQQTKNNHAQTYTRFSIPQRIEHIVLLASFTTLAVTGLIQKFSGGWLSDGLISVLGGIEATRIIHRIAAIVFVLQSIYHILVVGYKVFVRHTELTMLPGLRDVTDAIDVLRYNLGLTKNHPKLPRFNFAEKAEYWALIWGGIVMGLTGFMLWNPIAVTKFLPGQFIPAAKAAHGGEAILAVLAIIVWHFYSVHIKFFNKSMFTGKLTRAQMADEHGEELEQIEAGRARPAPDPEGVRRRERIYLPVALVLGLILAGGVYWFSTFEETALATVPPPPTEVPVFVPLTPTPEATGEAVQIGSPITHAIEGREQCDTCHGLSGMLPYPADHAERPNDSCTICHLPGPTPEPGAEPVTGAAKPIPHAIESEPYTNCAACHAAGKMKPFPENHANFPQDACTSCHQPAGETPAAGETPSAGGPNPIPHPIDGEMYTDCTTCHGEGKPLAFPDNHKTFAPETCTSCHQPPATEPAGEATPQPTGEATARPTQAPNGYPTVPHALDGPYENCLACHNLDSAIKPIPASHQNYTLPTCTACHLSAE
;
A
#
# COMPACT_ATOMS: atom_id res chain seq x y z
N MET A 1 30.77 27.70 -59.08
CA MET A 1 30.79 26.95 -57.80
C MET A 1 29.83 27.53 -56.74
N ALA A 2 29.68 28.86 -56.59
CA ALA A 2 28.74 29.44 -55.60
C ALA A 2 27.23 29.23 -55.88
N GLN A 3 26.83 29.01 -57.14
CA GLN A 3 25.43 28.70 -57.50
C GLN A 3 25.03 27.26 -57.13
N GLN A 4 25.99 26.34 -57.12
CA GLN A 4 25.77 24.90 -56.91
C GLN A 4 25.62 24.57 -55.42
N THR A 5 26.33 25.28 -54.54
CA THR A 5 26.15 25.19 -53.08
C THR A 5 24.80 25.76 -52.62
N LYS A 6 24.29 26.83 -53.24
CA LYS A 6 22.93 27.35 -52.94
C LYS A 6 21.81 26.37 -53.32
N ASN A 7 21.97 25.62 -54.42
CA ASN A 7 20.97 24.65 -54.88
C ASN A 7 20.97 23.34 -54.07
N ASN A 8 22.12 22.94 -53.52
CA ASN A 8 22.21 21.73 -52.67
C ASN A 8 21.49 21.89 -51.31
N HIS A 9 21.33 23.12 -50.80
CA HIS A 9 20.52 23.39 -49.60
C HIS A 9 19.00 23.41 -49.88
N ALA A 10 18.59 23.55 -51.15
CA ALA A 10 17.17 23.64 -51.54
C ALA A 10 16.53 22.28 -51.79
N GLN A 11 17.31 21.23 -52.08
CA GLN A 11 16.77 19.89 -52.24
C GLN A 11 16.28 19.34 -50.90
N THR A 12 15.00 18.99 -50.86
CA THR A 12 14.34 18.41 -49.69
C THR A 12 13.83 17.02 -50.00
N TYR A 13 13.99 16.11 -49.05
CA TYR A 13 13.57 14.72 -49.13
C TYR A 13 12.41 14.46 -48.18
N THR A 14 11.44 13.66 -48.60
CA THR A 14 10.30 13.28 -47.76
C THR A 14 10.73 12.19 -46.77
N ARG A 15 10.65 12.49 -45.48
CA ARG A 15 11.05 11.59 -44.39
C ARG A 15 9.85 10.91 -43.73
N PHE A 16 8.76 11.66 -43.51
CA PHE A 16 7.55 11.19 -42.83
C PHE A 16 6.27 11.60 -43.57
N SER A 17 5.34 10.65 -43.65
CA SER A 17 4.00 10.88 -44.22
C SER A 17 3.08 11.60 -43.22
N ILE A 18 2.00 12.21 -43.72
CA ILE A 18 1.02 12.92 -42.87
C ILE A 18 0.46 12.02 -41.76
N PRO A 19 0.02 10.77 -42.01
CA PRO A 19 -0.48 9.90 -40.95
C PRO A 19 0.53 9.66 -39.83
N GLN A 20 1.80 9.44 -40.15
CA GLN A 20 2.86 9.25 -39.15
C GLN A 20 3.06 10.50 -38.28
N ARG A 21 2.92 11.68 -38.87
CA ARG A 21 3.04 12.95 -38.15
C ARG A 21 1.85 13.19 -37.24
N ILE A 22 0.63 12.83 -37.67
CA ILE A 22 -0.56 12.87 -36.83
C ILE A 22 -0.38 11.90 -35.65
N GLU A 23 0.07 10.68 -35.92
CA GLU A 23 0.35 9.70 -34.87
C GLU A 23 1.34 10.24 -33.83
N HIS A 24 2.41 10.90 -34.28
CA HIS A 24 3.36 11.52 -33.38
C HIS A 24 2.74 12.66 -32.56
N ILE A 25 1.88 13.50 -33.14
CA ILE A 25 1.21 14.59 -32.40
C ILE A 25 0.28 14.03 -31.32
N VAL A 26 -0.49 12.97 -31.64
CA VAL A 26 -1.35 12.30 -30.66
C VAL A 26 -0.52 11.67 -29.54
N LEU A 27 0.59 11.01 -29.89
CA LEU A 27 1.53 10.46 -28.92
C LEU A 27 2.13 11.56 -28.04
N LEU A 28 2.61 12.65 -28.62
CA LEU A 28 3.18 13.79 -27.91
C LEU A 28 2.17 14.39 -26.92
N ALA A 29 0.94 14.64 -27.37
CA ALA A 29 -0.10 15.22 -26.53
C ALA A 29 -0.47 14.29 -25.37
N SER A 30 -0.79 13.02 -25.66
CA SER A 30 -1.17 12.04 -24.64
C SER A 30 -0.04 11.76 -23.64
N PHE A 31 1.19 11.53 -24.12
CA PHE A 31 2.36 11.33 -23.26
C PHE A 31 2.66 12.55 -22.40
N THR A 32 2.59 13.77 -22.96
CA THR A 32 2.83 15.00 -22.19
C THR A 32 1.79 15.17 -21.09
N THR A 33 0.51 14.92 -21.40
CA THR A 33 -0.56 14.95 -20.39
C THR A 33 -0.33 13.91 -19.30
N LEU A 34 0.04 12.68 -19.65
CA LEU A 34 0.38 11.61 -18.70
C LEU A 34 1.58 11.98 -17.81
N ALA A 35 2.63 12.54 -18.40
CA ALA A 35 3.83 12.98 -17.71
C ALA A 35 3.51 14.09 -16.70
N VAL A 36 2.81 15.14 -17.13
CA VAL A 36 2.46 16.28 -16.26
C VAL A 36 1.56 15.82 -15.13
N THR A 37 0.44 15.17 -15.46
CA THR A 37 -0.53 14.71 -14.44
C THR A 37 0.05 13.64 -13.53
N GLY A 38 0.93 12.75 -14.01
CA GLY A 38 1.57 11.71 -13.21
C GLY A 38 2.64 12.27 -12.27
N LEU A 39 3.48 13.20 -12.74
CA LEU A 39 4.56 13.77 -11.93
C LEU A 39 4.04 14.63 -10.78
N ILE A 40 3.04 15.48 -11.02
CA ILE A 40 2.46 16.31 -9.95
C ILE A 40 1.75 15.46 -8.89
N GLN A 41 1.16 14.33 -9.28
CA GLN A 41 0.59 13.36 -8.34
C GLN A 41 1.68 12.62 -7.53
N LYS A 42 2.81 12.27 -8.16
CA LYS A 42 3.93 11.61 -7.49
C LYS A 42 4.62 12.51 -6.48
N PHE A 43 4.77 13.80 -6.80
CA PHE A 43 5.44 14.81 -5.98
C PHE A 43 4.44 15.78 -5.34
N SER A 44 3.32 15.25 -4.83
CA SER A 44 2.31 16.02 -4.10
C SER A 44 2.90 16.66 -2.83
N GLY A 45 2.44 17.86 -2.47
CA GLY A 45 2.96 18.62 -1.32
C GLY A 45 4.11 19.58 -1.65
N GLY A 46 4.52 19.65 -2.92
CA GLY A 46 5.36 20.73 -3.44
C GLY A 46 4.50 21.87 -3.97
N TRP A 47 4.89 23.12 -3.71
CA TRP A 47 4.11 24.31 -4.11
C TRP A 47 3.74 24.34 -5.61
N LEU A 48 4.63 23.85 -6.48
CA LEU A 48 4.39 23.75 -7.92
C LEU A 48 3.36 22.65 -8.25
N SER A 49 3.48 21.48 -7.61
CA SER A 49 2.54 20.38 -7.80
C SER A 49 1.15 20.76 -7.32
N ASP A 50 1.04 21.35 -6.13
CA ASP A 50 -0.24 21.74 -5.54
C ASP A 50 -0.90 22.87 -6.34
N GLY A 51 -0.12 23.84 -6.83
CA GLY A 51 -0.59 24.88 -7.74
C GLY A 51 -1.11 24.32 -9.06
N LEU A 52 -0.38 23.39 -9.69
CA LEU A 52 -0.81 22.75 -10.95
C LEU A 52 -2.05 21.87 -10.75
N ILE A 53 -2.11 21.10 -9.67
CA ILE A 53 -3.29 20.31 -9.30
C ILE A 53 -4.50 21.24 -9.14
N SER A 54 -4.34 22.40 -8.50
CA SER A 54 -5.42 23.38 -8.32
C SER A 54 -5.91 23.94 -9.66
N VAL A 55 -4.99 24.29 -10.57
CA VAL A 55 -5.33 24.76 -11.93
C VAL A 55 -6.06 23.70 -12.75
N LEU A 56 -5.72 22.42 -12.58
CA LEU A 56 -6.39 21.31 -13.26
C LEU A 56 -7.76 20.94 -12.67
N GLY A 57 -8.24 21.66 -11.65
CA GLY A 57 -9.53 21.41 -11.01
C GLY A 57 -9.47 20.47 -9.80
N GLY A 58 -8.30 20.29 -9.20
CA GLY A 58 -8.07 19.47 -8.02
C GLY A 58 -7.53 18.06 -8.34
N ILE A 59 -7.32 17.28 -7.28
CA ILE A 59 -6.70 15.95 -7.38
C ILE A 59 -7.58 14.96 -8.16
N GLU A 60 -8.89 15.03 -8.01
CA GLU A 60 -9.80 14.12 -8.70
C GLU A 60 -9.83 14.39 -10.21
N ALA A 61 -9.96 15.67 -10.61
CA ALA A 61 -9.87 16.06 -12.01
C ALA A 61 -8.52 15.64 -12.61
N THR A 62 -7.41 15.85 -11.88
CA THR A 62 -6.07 15.42 -12.31
C THR A 62 -6.00 13.91 -12.59
N ARG A 63 -6.59 13.07 -11.72
CA ARG A 63 -6.68 11.61 -11.89
C ARG A 63 -7.53 11.24 -13.10
N ILE A 64 -8.68 11.88 -13.29
CA ILE A 64 -9.55 11.65 -14.45
C ILE A 64 -8.82 11.99 -15.75
N ILE A 65 -8.17 13.16 -15.82
CA ILE A 65 -7.39 13.59 -16.98
C ILE A 65 -6.27 12.58 -17.28
N HIS A 66 -5.57 12.11 -16.25
CA HIS A 66 -4.53 11.08 -16.40
C HIS A 66 -5.08 9.79 -17.03
N ARG A 67 -6.21 9.29 -16.52
CA ARG A 67 -6.88 8.08 -17.04
C ARG A 67 -7.36 8.25 -18.48
N ILE A 68 -7.95 9.40 -18.82
CA ILE A 68 -8.37 9.71 -20.19
C ILE A 68 -7.14 9.74 -21.13
N ALA A 69 -6.06 10.39 -20.73
CA ALA A 69 -4.83 10.44 -21.51
C ALA A 69 -4.22 9.03 -21.69
N ALA A 70 -4.31 8.17 -20.68
CA ALA A 70 -3.87 6.77 -20.76
C ALA A 70 -4.69 6.00 -21.80
N ILE A 71 -6.02 6.14 -21.81
CA ILE A 71 -6.88 5.51 -22.82
C ILE A 71 -6.50 5.98 -24.23
N VAL A 72 -6.32 7.29 -24.43
CA VAL A 72 -5.89 7.85 -25.72
C VAL A 72 -4.55 7.26 -26.14
N PHE A 73 -3.58 7.18 -25.24
CA PHE A 73 -2.26 6.59 -25.50
C PHE A 73 -2.36 5.10 -25.90
N VAL A 74 -3.18 4.32 -25.21
CA VAL A 74 -3.39 2.89 -25.51
C VAL A 74 -4.09 2.70 -26.85
N LEU A 75 -5.15 3.46 -27.14
CA LEU A 75 -5.85 3.42 -28.44
C LEU A 75 -4.91 3.81 -29.59
N GLN A 76 -4.09 4.84 -29.37
CA GLN A 76 -3.06 5.26 -30.31
C GLN A 76 -2.01 4.16 -30.54
N SER A 77 -1.62 3.45 -29.49
CA SER A 77 -0.69 2.31 -29.58
C SER A 77 -1.30 1.14 -30.36
N ILE A 78 -2.57 0.82 -30.14
CA ILE A 78 -3.32 -0.19 -30.91
C ILE A 78 -3.36 0.20 -32.39
N TYR A 79 -3.74 1.45 -32.69
CA TYR A 79 -3.74 1.98 -34.05
C TYR A 79 -2.35 1.86 -34.70
N HIS A 80 -1.29 2.26 -33.98
CA HIS A 80 0.08 2.16 -34.45
C HIS A 80 0.47 0.72 -34.80
N ILE A 81 0.15 -0.25 -33.95
CA ILE A 81 0.41 -1.68 -34.18
C ILE A 81 -0.31 -2.17 -35.44
N LEU A 82 -1.58 -1.79 -35.63
CA LEU A 82 -2.35 -2.14 -36.84
C LEU A 82 -1.76 -1.48 -38.10
N VAL A 83 -1.23 -0.26 -38.01
CA VAL A 83 -0.57 0.42 -39.14
C VAL A 83 0.78 -0.24 -39.46
N VAL A 84 1.56 -0.62 -38.45
CA VAL A 84 2.82 -1.34 -38.63
C VAL A 84 2.54 -2.71 -39.24
N GLY A 85 1.55 -3.46 -38.73
CA GLY A 85 1.10 -4.72 -39.31
C GLY A 85 0.71 -4.59 -40.78
N TYR A 86 0.01 -3.51 -41.15
CA TYR A 86 -0.34 -3.23 -42.54
C TYR A 86 0.92 -2.97 -43.39
N LYS A 87 1.86 -2.17 -42.90
CA LYS A 87 3.13 -1.91 -43.62
C LYS A 87 3.94 -3.19 -43.82
N VAL A 88 4.00 -4.07 -42.83
CA VAL A 88 4.79 -5.31 -42.87
C VAL A 88 4.11 -6.40 -43.69
N PHE A 89 2.82 -6.64 -43.47
CA PHE A 89 2.09 -7.71 -44.14
C PHE A 89 1.61 -7.32 -45.54
N VAL A 90 0.97 -6.15 -45.68
CA VAL A 90 0.36 -5.73 -46.94
C VAL A 90 1.40 -5.12 -47.87
N ARG A 91 2.23 -4.20 -47.37
CA ARG A 91 3.23 -3.51 -48.20
C ARG A 91 4.60 -4.19 -48.23
N HIS A 92 4.82 -5.24 -47.44
CA HIS A 92 6.12 -5.91 -47.29
C HIS A 92 7.28 -4.96 -46.95
N THR A 93 6.98 -3.85 -46.29
CA THR A 93 8.01 -2.89 -45.86
C THR A 93 8.99 -3.61 -44.92
N GLU A 94 10.29 -3.36 -45.12
CA GLU A 94 11.33 -3.89 -44.24
C GLU A 94 11.13 -3.40 -42.80
N LEU A 95 11.46 -4.28 -41.86
CA LEU A 95 11.42 -4.02 -40.42
C LEU A 95 12.65 -3.22 -39.98
N THR A 96 12.83 -2.04 -40.57
CA THR A 96 14.02 -1.19 -40.36
C THR A 96 14.14 -0.64 -38.94
N MET A 97 13.06 -0.69 -38.15
CA MET A 97 13.04 -0.31 -36.73
C MET A 97 13.45 -1.45 -35.78
N LEU A 98 13.74 -2.66 -36.29
CA LEU A 98 14.26 -3.73 -35.44
C LEU A 98 15.72 -3.43 -35.06
N PRO A 99 16.09 -3.55 -33.78
CA PRO A 99 17.48 -3.48 -33.36
C PRO A 99 18.21 -4.72 -33.87
N GLY A 100 19.43 -4.53 -34.34
CA GLY A 100 20.30 -5.61 -34.81
C GLY A 100 21.75 -5.38 -34.39
N LEU A 101 22.62 -6.34 -34.69
CA LEU A 101 24.04 -6.26 -34.35
C LEU A 101 24.74 -5.03 -34.98
N ARG A 102 24.24 -4.57 -36.12
CA ARG A 102 24.73 -3.36 -36.80
C ARG A 102 24.53 -2.10 -35.96
N ASP A 103 23.48 -2.02 -35.15
CA ASP A 103 23.23 -0.85 -34.29
C ASP A 103 24.32 -0.69 -33.24
N VAL A 104 24.90 -1.80 -32.76
CA VAL A 104 26.04 -1.79 -31.82
C VAL A 104 27.30 -1.28 -32.51
N THR A 105 27.58 -1.73 -33.73
CA THR A 105 28.75 -1.25 -34.48
C THR A 105 28.61 0.22 -34.83
N ASP A 106 27.42 0.66 -35.25
CA ASP A 106 27.13 2.06 -35.57
C ASP A 106 27.28 2.95 -34.31
N ALA A 107 26.84 2.48 -33.14
CA ALA A 107 27.03 3.18 -31.87
C ALA A 107 28.52 3.32 -31.49
N ILE A 108 29.32 2.27 -31.66
CA ILE A 108 30.76 2.29 -31.42
C ILE A 108 31.46 3.26 -32.38
N ASP A 109 31.07 3.28 -33.65
CA ASP A 109 31.68 4.17 -34.64
C ASP A 109 31.32 5.64 -34.42
N VAL A 110 30.08 5.93 -34.01
CA VAL A 110 29.69 7.27 -33.55
C VAL A 110 30.48 7.68 -32.31
N LEU A 111 30.68 6.77 -31.34
CA LEU A 111 31.47 7.05 -30.15
C LEU A 111 32.93 7.35 -30.50
N ARG A 112 33.54 6.54 -31.38
CA ARG A 112 34.91 6.77 -31.87
C ARG A 112 35.05 8.12 -32.57
N TYR A 113 34.06 8.50 -33.37
CA TYR A 113 34.02 9.80 -34.03
C TYR A 113 33.91 10.94 -33.01
N ASN A 114 33.00 10.83 -32.04
CA ASN A 114 32.82 11.85 -30.99
C ASN A 114 34.06 12.00 -30.09
N LEU A 115 34.83 10.92 -29.89
CA LEU A 115 36.12 10.95 -29.18
C LEU A 115 37.30 11.41 -30.05
N GLY A 116 37.06 11.74 -31.32
CA GLY A 116 38.09 12.18 -32.27
C GLY A 116 39.02 11.07 -32.76
N LEU A 117 38.70 9.81 -32.51
CA LEU A 117 39.48 8.64 -32.96
C LEU A 117 39.32 8.36 -34.46
N THR A 118 38.23 8.83 -35.06
CA THR A 118 37.97 8.76 -36.50
C THR A 118 37.63 10.16 -37.03
N LYS A 119 38.04 10.45 -38.28
CA LYS A 119 37.83 11.77 -38.91
C LYS A 119 36.51 11.88 -39.68
N ASN A 120 35.94 10.75 -40.07
CA ASN A 120 34.74 10.70 -40.90
C ASN A 120 33.55 10.32 -40.03
N HIS A 121 32.49 11.12 -40.08
CA HIS A 121 31.22 10.77 -39.45
C HIS A 121 30.64 9.51 -40.11
N PRO A 122 30.19 8.50 -39.33
CA PRO A 122 29.64 7.27 -39.89
C PRO A 122 28.36 7.56 -40.69
N LYS A 123 28.17 6.84 -41.79
CA LYS A 123 26.97 6.94 -42.62
C LYS A 123 25.88 6.06 -42.02
N LEU A 124 24.96 6.70 -41.32
CA LEU A 124 23.88 6.02 -40.61
C LEU A 124 22.71 5.66 -41.55
N PRO A 125 22.00 4.56 -41.27
CA PRO A 125 20.82 4.13 -42.04
C PRO A 125 19.62 5.07 -41.85
N ARG A 126 18.51 4.75 -42.54
CA ARG A 126 17.23 5.49 -42.44
C ARG A 126 16.81 5.76 -40.99
N PHE A 127 16.94 4.78 -40.12
CA PHE A 127 16.74 4.96 -38.68
C PHE A 127 18.00 4.55 -37.96
N ASN A 128 18.65 5.49 -37.28
CA ASN A 128 19.91 5.23 -36.58
C ASN A 128 19.68 4.47 -35.26
N PHE A 129 20.76 3.97 -34.65
CA PHE A 129 20.68 3.18 -33.42
C PHE A 129 20.01 3.93 -32.26
N ALA A 130 20.20 5.26 -32.16
CA ALA A 130 19.62 6.07 -31.10
C ALA A 130 18.10 6.21 -31.27
N GLU A 131 17.63 6.50 -32.49
CA GLU A 131 16.19 6.54 -32.82
C GLU A 131 15.51 5.19 -32.57
N LYS A 132 16.17 4.08 -32.92
CA LYS A 132 15.65 2.74 -32.61
C LYS A 132 15.59 2.48 -31.11
N ALA A 133 16.63 2.85 -30.37
CA ALA A 133 16.67 2.69 -28.93
C ALA A 133 15.53 3.47 -28.25
N GLU A 134 15.28 4.73 -28.66
CA GLU A 134 14.16 5.53 -28.18
C GLU A 134 12.80 4.89 -28.50
N TYR A 135 12.62 4.40 -29.73
CA TYR A 135 11.39 3.74 -30.13
C TYR A 135 11.11 2.48 -29.31
N TRP A 136 12.13 1.65 -29.07
CA TRP A 136 11.98 0.44 -28.26
C TRP A 136 11.85 0.71 -26.77
N ALA A 137 12.53 1.73 -26.25
CA ALA A 137 12.32 2.20 -24.89
C ALA A 137 10.87 2.65 -24.68
N LEU A 138 10.29 3.38 -25.64
CA LEU A 138 8.88 3.78 -25.59
C LEU A 138 7.93 2.58 -25.63
N ILE A 139 8.17 1.59 -26.51
CA ILE A 139 7.36 0.37 -26.54
C ILE A 139 7.44 -0.35 -25.19
N TRP A 140 8.64 -0.53 -24.66
CA TRP A 140 8.82 -1.32 -23.46
C TRP A 140 8.24 -0.62 -22.22
N GLY A 141 8.55 0.67 -22.07
CA GLY A 141 7.97 1.54 -21.07
C GLY A 141 6.44 1.61 -21.18
N GLY A 142 5.89 1.66 -22.39
CA GLY A 142 4.44 1.63 -22.63
C GLY A 142 3.77 0.37 -22.08
N ILE A 143 4.38 -0.81 -22.24
CA ILE A 143 3.84 -2.06 -21.70
C ILE A 143 3.94 -2.07 -20.16
N VAL A 144 5.10 -1.70 -19.60
CA VAL A 144 5.29 -1.63 -18.14
C VAL A 144 4.31 -0.65 -17.51
N MET A 145 4.16 0.54 -18.09
CA MET A 145 3.22 1.58 -17.64
C MET A 145 1.76 1.12 -17.78
N GLY A 146 1.42 0.43 -18.86
CA GLY A 146 0.08 -0.14 -19.05
C GLY A 146 -0.27 -1.20 -18.00
N LEU A 147 0.65 -2.15 -17.75
CA LEU A 147 0.45 -3.23 -16.77
C LEU A 147 0.40 -2.69 -15.34
N THR A 148 1.37 -1.88 -14.95
CA THR A 148 1.41 -1.30 -13.60
C THR A 148 0.28 -0.29 -13.38
N GLY A 149 -0.09 0.48 -14.41
CA GLY A 149 -1.24 1.38 -14.37
C GLY A 149 -2.54 0.63 -14.15
N PHE A 150 -2.73 -0.52 -14.80
CA PHE A 150 -3.88 -1.40 -14.54
C PHE A 150 -3.91 -1.91 -13.10
N MET A 151 -2.77 -2.35 -12.57
CA MET A 151 -2.67 -2.82 -11.19
C MET A 151 -3.08 -1.75 -10.18
N LEU A 152 -2.76 -0.48 -10.47
CA LEU A 152 -3.12 0.66 -9.63
C LEU A 152 -4.56 1.13 -9.82
N TRP A 153 -5.12 0.97 -11.02
CA TRP A 153 -6.52 1.27 -11.30
C TRP A 153 -7.44 0.23 -10.66
N ASN A 154 -7.07 -1.05 -10.69
CA ASN A 154 -7.91 -2.17 -10.25
C ASN A 154 -7.21 -3.05 -9.19
N PRO A 155 -6.87 -2.50 -8.00
CA PRO A 155 -6.05 -3.21 -7.03
C PRO A 155 -6.73 -4.47 -6.47
N ILE A 156 -8.06 -4.46 -6.24
CA ILE A 156 -8.78 -5.63 -5.71
C ILE A 156 -8.70 -6.78 -6.71
N ALA A 157 -9.02 -6.51 -7.98
CA ALA A 157 -8.97 -7.52 -9.03
C ALA A 157 -7.58 -8.14 -9.16
N VAL A 158 -6.51 -7.35 -9.01
CA VAL A 158 -5.13 -7.85 -9.02
C VAL A 158 -4.83 -8.70 -7.79
N THR A 159 -5.28 -8.28 -6.59
CA THR A 159 -5.03 -9.04 -5.35
C THR A 159 -5.75 -10.38 -5.27
N LYS A 160 -6.76 -10.62 -6.12
CA LYS A 160 -7.37 -11.95 -6.28
C LYS A 160 -6.41 -12.98 -6.89
N PHE A 161 -5.43 -12.53 -7.67
CA PHE A 161 -4.49 -13.39 -8.40
C PHE A 161 -3.04 -13.25 -7.93
N LEU A 162 -2.65 -12.09 -7.39
CA LEU A 162 -1.31 -11.78 -6.93
C LEU A 162 -1.31 -11.37 -5.45
N PRO A 163 -0.24 -11.67 -4.69
CA PRO A 163 -0.11 -11.19 -3.32
C PRO A 163 -0.17 -9.66 -3.21
N GLY A 164 -0.69 -9.14 -2.09
CA GLY A 164 -0.87 -7.69 -1.87
C GLY A 164 0.37 -6.82 -2.05
N GLN A 165 1.58 -7.38 -1.88
CA GLN A 165 2.86 -6.69 -2.10
C GLN A 165 3.06 -6.19 -3.55
N PHE A 166 2.35 -6.77 -4.53
CA PHE A 166 2.46 -6.34 -5.92
C PHE A 166 1.85 -4.95 -6.17
N ILE A 167 0.91 -4.49 -5.33
CA ILE A 167 0.31 -3.16 -5.46
C ILE A 167 1.32 -2.04 -5.13
N PRO A 168 1.99 -2.03 -3.97
CA PRO A 168 3.04 -1.03 -3.71
C PRO A 168 4.25 -1.19 -4.65
N ALA A 169 4.58 -2.42 -5.07
CA ALA A 169 5.62 -2.63 -6.09
C ALA A 169 5.23 -2.00 -7.43
N ALA A 170 3.98 -2.17 -7.89
CA ALA A 170 3.46 -1.52 -9.08
C ALA A 170 3.47 0.00 -8.94
N LYS A 171 3.13 0.55 -7.77
CA LYS A 171 3.20 2.00 -7.51
C LYS A 171 4.63 2.53 -7.64
N ALA A 172 5.60 1.81 -7.08
CA ALA A 172 7.01 2.15 -7.17
C ALA A 172 7.51 2.05 -8.63
N ALA A 173 7.20 0.95 -9.32
CA ALA A 173 7.60 0.71 -10.71
C ALA A 173 6.97 1.73 -11.67
N HIS A 174 5.66 1.96 -11.58
CA HIS A 174 4.95 2.94 -12.40
C HIS A 174 5.51 4.35 -12.22
N GLY A 175 5.68 4.77 -10.96
CA GLY A 175 6.23 6.09 -10.67
C GLY A 175 7.72 6.23 -11.00
N GLY A 176 8.50 5.15 -10.97
CA GLY A 176 9.91 5.13 -11.35
C GLY A 176 10.09 5.17 -12.86
N GLU A 177 9.36 4.32 -13.58
CA GLU A 177 9.33 4.28 -15.05
C GLU A 177 8.83 5.60 -15.63
N ALA A 178 7.83 6.24 -15.01
CA ALA A 178 7.39 7.58 -15.42
C ALA A 178 8.53 8.62 -15.38
N ILE A 179 9.36 8.60 -14.32
CA ILE A 179 10.52 9.49 -14.24
C ILE A 179 11.54 9.14 -15.32
N LEU A 180 11.87 7.86 -15.49
CA LEU A 180 12.82 7.41 -16.51
C LEU A 180 12.35 7.82 -17.91
N ALA A 181 11.08 7.62 -18.23
CA ALA A 181 10.49 7.99 -19.51
C ALA A 181 10.54 9.51 -19.74
N VAL A 182 10.17 10.33 -18.74
CA VAL A 182 10.24 11.79 -18.86
C VAL A 182 11.69 12.27 -19.03
N LEU A 183 12.62 11.73 -18.23
CA LEU A 183 14.03 12.08 -18.35
C LEU A 183 14.62 11.64 -19.69
N ALA A 184 14.27 10.45 -20.19
CA ALA A 184 14.70 10.00 -21.52
C ALA A 184 14.19 10.94 -22.61
N ILE A 185 12.93 11.36 -22.55
CA ILE A 185 12.39 12.31 -23.53
C ILE A 185 13.06 13.68 -23.42
N ILE A 186 13.27 14.23 -22.22
CA ILE A 186 13.88 15.56 -22.06
C ILE A 186 15.38 15.54 -22.38
N VAL A 187 16.14 14.64 -21.77
CA VAL A 187 17.60 14.63 -21.84
C VAL A 187 18.08 14.07 -23.17
N TRP A 188 17.45 13.02 -23.68
CA TRP A 188 17.95 12.31 -24.84
C TRP A 188 17.20 12.71 -26.13
N HIS A 189 15.88 12.55 -26.16
CA HIS A 189 15.08 12.87 -27.37
C HIS A 189 15.09 14.37 -27.68
N PHE A 190 14.74 15.21 -26.70
CA PHE A 190 14.63 16.66 -26.89
C PHE A 190 15.99 17.28 -27.21
N TYR A 191 17.06 16.84 -26.54
CA TYR A 191 18.41 17.27 -26.88
C TYR A 191 18.77 16.88 -28.33
N SER A 192 18.59 15.62 -28.72
CA SER A 192 18.99 15.15 -30.05
C SER A 192 18.21 15.84 -31.16
N VAL A 193 16.89 15.89 -31.03
CA VAL A 193 15.99 16.39 -32.08
C VAL A 193 15.89 17.91 -32.07
N HIS A 194 15.79 18.55 -30.90
CA HIS A 194 15.50 19.99 -30.80
C HIS A 194 16.71 20.87 -30.47
N ILE A 195 17.81 20.33 -29.95
CA ILE A 195 18.99 21.13 -29.59
C ILE A 195 20.17 20.85 -30.53
N LYS A 196 20.56 19.57 -30.68
CA LYS A 196 21.73 19.16 -31.47
C LYS A 196 21.50 19.35 -32.97
N PHE A 197 20.47 18.73 -33.53
CA PHE A 197 20.22 18.72 -34.99
C PHE A 197 19.13 19.70 -35.43
N PHE A 198 18.25 20.12 -34.52
CA PHE A 198 17.06 20.94 -34.81
C PHE A 198 16.24 20.41 -36.01
N ASN A 199 15.82 19.15 -35.89
CA ASN A 199 15.16 18.41 -36.94
C ASN A 199 13.63 18.67 -36.93
N LYS A 200 13.12 19.34 -37.99
CA LYS A 200 11.70 19.70 -38.14
C LYS A 200 10.86 18.65 -38.90
N SER A 201 11.45 17.51 -39.23
CA SER A 201 10.84 16.53 -40.14
C SER A 201 9.52 15.96 -39.62
N MET A 202 9.31 15.91 -38.31
CA MET A 202 8.04 15.45 -37.73
C MET A 202 6.90 16.48 -37.91
N PHE A 203 7.24 17.76 -38.08
CA PHE A 203 6.27 18.84 -38.32
C PHE A 203 6.12 19.23 -39.79
N THR A 204 7.10 18.95 -40.64
CA THR A 204 7.05 19.31 -42.07
C THR A 204 6.95 18.08 -42.97
N GLY A 205 7.35 16.90 -42.49
CA GLY A 205 7.52 15.68 -43.27
C GLY A 205 8.80 15.66 -44.11
N LYS A 206 9.64 16.70 -44.04
CA LYS A 206 10.78 16.89 -44.96
C LYS A 206 12.09 17.17 -44.23
N LEU A 207 13.19 16.72 -44.82
CA LEU A 207 14.57 17.03 -44.43
C LEU A 207 15.33 17.66 -45.59
N THR A 208 16.24 18.57 -45.31
CA THR A 208 17.17 19.09 -46.33
C THR A 208 18.23 18.04 -46.67
N ARG A 209 18.81 18.13 -47.87
CA ARG A 209 19.94 17.25 -48.27
C ARG A 209 21.09 17.28 -47.25
N ALA A 210 21.42 18.45 -46.71
CA ALA A 210 22.50 18.59 -45.73
C ALA A 210 22.20 17.84 -44.43
N GLN A 211 20.97 17.95 -43.91
CA GLN A 211 20.53 17.19 -42.73
C GLN A 211 20.48 15.69 -43.00
N MET A 212 20.00 15.27 -44.17
CA MET A 212 20.03 13.86 -44.58
C MET A 212 21.46 13.31 -44.64
N ALA A 213 22.43 14.09 -45.12
CA ALA A 213 23.81 13.65 -45.20
C ALA A 213 24.45 13.45 -43.82
N ASP A 214 24.09 14.30 -42.86
CA ASP A 214 24.63 14.26 -41.49
C ASP A 214 23.94 13.20 -40.63
N GLU A 215 22.61 13.17 -40.61
CA GLU A 215 21.81 12.29 -39.75
C GLU A 215 21.58 10.90 -40.36
N HIS A 216 21.49 10.79 -41.69
CA HIS A 216 21.04 9.58 -42.42
C HIS A 216 21.81 9.35 -43.73
N GLY A 217 23.14 9.46 -43.69
CA GLY A 217 23.99 9.47 -44.89
C GLY A 217 23.83 8.24 -45.79
N GLU A 218 23.57 7.06 -45.24
CA GLU A 218 23.35 5.85 -46.05
C GLU A 218 22.01 5.88 -46.78
N GLU A 219 20.95 6.40 -46.15
CA GLU A 219 19.65 6.56 -46.82
C GLU A 219 19.77 7.56 -47.98
N LEU A 220 20.50 8.66 -47.78
CA LEU A 220 20.75 9.65 -48.83
C LEU A 220 21.46 9.01 -50.03
N GLU A 221 22.51 8.21 -49.80
CA GLU A 221 23.24 7.51 -50.86
C GLU A 221 22.38 6.51 -51.62
N GLN A 222 21.48 5.81 -50.94
CA GLN A 222 20.55 4.89 -51.60
C GLN A 222 19.55 5.64 -52.48
N ILE A 223 19.02 6.78 -52.02
CA ILE A 223 18.10 7.62 -52.78
C ILE A 223 18.81 8.22 -54.01
N GLU A 224 19.99 8.82 -53.83
CA GLU A 224 20.75 9.46 -54.90
C GLU A 224 21.28 8.44 -55.94
N ALA A 225 21.60 7.22 -55.50
CA ALA A 225 21.99 6.12 -56.40
C ALA A 225 20.81 5.45 -57.12
N GLY A 226 19.57 5.92 -56.92
CA GLY A 226 18.38 5.29 -57.50
C GLY A 226 18.10 3.88 -56.98
N ARG A 227 18.73 3.49 -55.87
CA ARG A 227 18.53 2.21 -55.19
C ARG A 227 17.38 2.25 -54.18
N ALA A 228 16.60 3.32 -54.20
CA ALA A 228 15.36 3.41 -53.43
C ALA A 228 14.42 2.26 -53.83
N ARG A 229 13.83 1.62 -52.82
CA ARG A 229 13.04 0.40 -53.01
C ARG A 229 11.88 0.65 -53.98
N PRO A 230 11.68 -0.22 -54.99
CA PRO A 230 10.56 -0.10 -55.91
C PRO A 230 9.23 -0.19 -55.17
N ALA A 231 8.24 0.56 -55.65
CA ALA A 231 6.89 0.51 -55.10
C ALA A 231 6.37 -0.95 -55.13
N PRO A 232 5.72 -1.42 -54.05
CA PRO A 232 5.21 -2.79 -54.01
C PRO A 232 4.17 -3.00 -55.11
N ASP A 233 4.17 -4.20 -55.70
CA ASP A 233 3.25 -4.58 -56.78
C ASP A 233 1.79 -4.29 -56.38
N PRO A 234 1.06 -3.44 -57.14
CA PRO A 234 -0.28 -3.00 -56.77
C PRO A 234 -1.29 -4.14 -56.70
N GLU A 235 -1.13 -5.21 -57.49
CA GLU A 235 -2.05 -6.34 -57.48
C GLU A 235 -1.87 -7.22 -56.23
N GLY A 236 -0.62 -7.55 -55.88
CA GLY A 236 -0.29 -8.23 -54.64
C GLY A 236 -0.71 -7.45 -53.39
N VAL A 237 -0.55 -6.11 -53.40
CA VAL A 237 -1.01 -5.22 -52.33
C VAL A 237 -2.53 -5.32 -52.16
N ARG A 238 -3.32 -5.17 -53.24
CA ARG A 238 -4.79 -5.25 -53.19
C ARG A 238 -5.27 -6.61 -52.66
N ARG A 239 -4.62 -7.71 -53.06
CA ARG A 239 -4.97 -9.06 -52.58
C ARG A 239 -4.76 -9.19 -51.06
N ARG A 240 -3.60 -8.77 -50.55
CA ARG A 240 -3.29 -8.83 -49.12
C ARG A 240 -4.14 -7.85 -48.32
N GLU A 241 -4.43 -6.68 -48.87
CA GLU A 241 -5.29 -5.67 -48.27
C GLU A 241 -6.72 -6.16 -48.02
N ARG A 242 -7.31 -6.88 -48.98
CA ARG A 242 -8.64 -7.51 -48.82
C ARG A 242 -8.70 -8.53 -47.68
N ILE A 243 -7.58 -9.14 -47.33
CA ILE A 243 -7.48 -10.09 -46.20
C ILE A 243 -7.19 -9.32 -44.91
N TYR A 244 -6.24 -8.38 -44.96
CA TYR A 244 -5.76 -7.66 -43.78
C TYR A 244 -6.82 -6.73 -43.20
N LEU A 245 -7.55 -5.96 -44.02
CA LEU A 245 -8.52 -4.99 -43.54
C LEU A 245 -9.64 -5.61 -42.67
N PRO A 246 -10.33 -6.71 -43.07
CA PRO A 246 -11.35 -7.30 -42.22
C PRO A 246 -10.74 -7.89 -40.94
N VAL A 247 -9.56 -8.53 -41.02
CA VAL A 247 -8.86 -9.06 -39.84
C VAL A 247 -8.46 -7.94 -38.88
N ALA A 248 -7.89 -6.85 -39.39
CA ALA A 248 -7.49 -5.69 -38.62
C ALA A 248 -8.69 -4.95 -38.02
N LEU A 249 -9.83 -4.91 -38.73
CA LEU A 249 -11.08 -4.35 -38.21
C LEU A 249 -11.62 -5.20 -37.06
N VAL A 250 -11.70 -6.52 -37.21
CA VAL A 250 -12.14 -7.42 -36.13
C VAL A 250 -11.19 -7.35 -34.94
N LEU A 251 -9.89 -7.45 -35.17
CA LEU A 251 -8.88 -7.34 -34.11
C LEU A 251 -8.93 -5.97 -33.42
N GLY A 252 -9.06 -4.89 -34.20
CA GLY A 252 -9.20 -3.53 -33.68
C GLY A 252 -10.44 -3.36 -32.82
N LEU A 253 -11.58 -3.92 -33.22
CA LEU A 253 -12.81 -3.93 -32.42
C LEU A 253 -12.67 -4.77 -31.14
N ILE A 254 -12.01 -5.93 -31.20
CA ILE A 254 -11.73 -6.75 -30.01
C ILE A 254 -10.84 -5.98 -29.03
N LEU A 255 -9.75 -5.39 -29.50
CA LEU A 255 -8.83 -4.63 -28.66
C LEU A 255 -9.49 -3.37 -28.09
N ALA A 256 -10.28 -2.64 -28.89
CA ALA A 256 -11.05 -1.49 -28.43
C ALA A 256 -12.12 -1.90 -27.40
N GLY A 257 -12.79 -3.04 -27.61
CA GLY A 257 -13.70 -3.64 -26.62
C GLY A 257 -12.96 -4.02 -25.33
N GLY A 258 -11.74 -4.54 -25.44
CA GLY A 258 -10.85 -4.80 -24.30
C GLY A 258 -10.46 -3.53 -23.56
N VAL A 259 -10.14 -2.44 -24.26
CA VAL A 259 -9.87 -1.12 -23.64
C VAL A 259 -11.12 -0.55 -22.98
N TYR A 260 -12.28 -0.64 -23.64
CA TYR A 260 -13.55 -0.21 -23.06
C TYR A 260 -13.86 -0.98 -21.77
N TRP A 261 -13.79 -2.31 -21.82
CA TRP A 261 -13.94 -3.17 -20.65
C TRP A 261 -12.95 -2.79 -19.56
N PHE A 262 -11.65 -2.68 -19.89
CA PHE A 262 -10.61 -2.25 -18.96
C PHE A 262 -10.91 -0.91 -18.29
N SER A 263 -11.43 0.06 -19.05
CA SER A 263 -11.70 1.41 -18.55
C SER A 263 -12.98 1.54 -17.72
N THR A 264 -13.91 0.59 -17.88
CA THR A 264 -15.21 0.56 -17.19
C THR A 264 -15.28 -0.49 -16.09
N PHE A 265 -14.34 -1.43 -16.09
CA PHE A 265 -14.11 -2.37 -15.03
C PHE A 265 -13.50 -1.64 -13.84
N GLU A 266 -14.27 -1.51 -12.76
CA GLU A 266 -13.83 -0.89 -11.52
C GLU A 266 -14.16 -1.81 -10.33
N GLU A 267 -13.15 -2.54 -9.85
CA GLU A 267 -13.17 -3.17 -8.52
C GLU A 267 -12.18 -2.43 -7.62
N THR A 268 -12.64 -1.32 -7.03
CA THR A 268 -11.87 -0.48 -6.11
C THR A 268 -12.43 -0.58 -4.69
N ALA A 269 -11.56 -0.40 -3.68
CA ALA A 269 -11.92 -0.58 -2.26
C ALA A 269 -12.68 0.62 -1.66
N LEU A 270 -13.00 1.64 -2.44
CA LEU A 270 -13.58 2.89 -1.95
C LEU A 270 -14.78 3.29 -2.81
N ALA A 271 -15.99 3.17 -2.24
CA ALA A 271 -17.14 3.89 -2.76
C ALA A 271 -16.91 5.39 -2.55
N THR A 272 -16.80 6.16 -3.62
CA THR A 272 -16.70 7.62 -3.54
C THR A 272 -18.06 8.17 -3.09
N VAL A 273 -18.20 8.49 -1.80
CA VAL A 273 -19.31 9.31 -1.31
C VAL A 273 -19.07 10.73 -1.82
N PRO A 274 -19.97 11.34 -2.62
CA PRO A 274 -19.80 12.71 -3.07
C PRO A 274 -19.79 13.66 -1.85
N PRO A 275 -18.92 14.68 -1.80
CA PRO A 275 -19.07 15.73 -0.81
C PRO A 275 -20.44 16.39 -1.02
N PRO A 276 -21.22 16.65 0.06
CA PRO A 276 -22.52 17.29 -0.07
C PRO A 276 -22.35 18.67 -0.73
N PRO A 277 -23.20 19.02 -1.71
CA PRO A 277 -23.10 20.32 -2.39
C PRO A 277 -23.36 21.44 -1.39
N THR A 278 -22.35 22.25 -1.10
CA THR A 278 -22.49 23.55 -0.44
C THR A 278 -23.15 24.54 -1.39
N GLU A 279 -24.46 24.43 -1.55
CA GLU A 279 -25.32 25.52 -2.00
C GLU A 279 -26.20 25.92 -0.83
N VAL A 280 -25.68 26.80 0.04
CA VAL A 280 -26.52 27.48 1.03
C VAL A 280 -26.99 28.79 0.38
N PRO A 281 -28.29 28.98 0.11
CA PRO A 281 -28.79 30.23 -0.42
C PRO A 281 -28.65 31.33 0.64
N VAL A 282 -28.07 32.45 0.22
CA VAL A 282 -27.96 33.67 1.02
C VAL A 282 -29.35 34.26 1.20
N PHE A 283 -29.87 34.11 2.42
CA PHE A 283 -31.00 34.84 3.02
C PHE A 283 -32.41 34.54 2.46
N VAL A 284 -33.21 33.83 3.27
CA VAL A 284 -34.67 33.71 3.11
C VAL A 284 -35.34 34.22 4.41
N PRO A 285 -36.28 35.18 4.35
CA PRO A 285 -37.01 35.64 5.53
C PRO A 285 -38.01 34.57 6.00
N LEU A 286 -38.00 34.26 7.31
CA LEU A 286 -38.88 33.28 7.94
C LEU A 286 -40.37 33.62 7.74
N THR A 287 -41.13 32.68 7.15
CA THR A 287 -42.59 32.58 7.28
C THR A 287 -42.90 31.46 8.29
N PRO A 288 -43.97 31.54 9.10
CA PRO A 288 -44.16 30.62 10.20
C PRO A 288 -44.80 29.28 9.76
N THR A 289 -44.05 28.19 10.00
CA THR A 289 -44.45 26.82 10.38
C THR A 289 -45.16 25.96 9.30
N PRO A 290 -44.75 24.68 9.07
CA PRO A 290 -44.98 23.60 10.03
C PRO A 290 -43.72 22.82 10.44
N GLU A 291 -43.81 22.31 11.67
CA GLU A 291 -42.97 21.32 12.34
C GLU A 291 -42.31 20.31 11.38
N ALA A 292 -41.01 20.46 11.18
CA ALA A 292 -40.17 19.46 10.56
C ALA A 292 -39.38 18.76 11.67
N THR A 293 -39.63 17.47 11.83
CA THR A 293 -38.72 16.48 12.40
C THR A 293 -37.39 16.53 11.63
N GLY A 294 -36.54 17.46 12.01
CA GLY A 294 -35.15 17.53 11.62
C GLY A 294 -34.30 17.07 12.79
N GLU A 295 -33.51 16.03 12.56
CA GLU A 295 -32.48 15.56 13.47
C GLU A 295 -31.61 16.75 13.93
N ALA A 296 -31.46 16.91 15.25
CA ALA A 296 -30.73 18.02 15.82
C ALA A 296 -29.28 17.99 15.31
N VAL A 297 -28.91 19.01 14.53
CA VAL A 297 -27.51 19.23 14.14
C VAL A 297 -26.72 19.49 15.42
N GLN A 298 -25.89 18.52 15.83
CA GLN A 298 -24.99 18.69 16.97
C GLN A 298 -23.92 19.75 16.61
N ILE A 299 -23.90 20.85 17.37
CA ILE A 299 -23.01 22.00 17.13
C ILE A 299 -21.67 21.83 17.89
N GLY A 300 -21.65 21.04 18.97
CA GLY A 300 -20.45 20.68 19.72
C GLY A 300 -20.04 19.22 19.52
N SER A 301 -18.78 18.90 19.87
CA SER A 301 -18.32 17.50 19.92
C SER A 301 -19.18 16.71 20.91
N PRO A 302 -19.60 15.47 20.60
CA PRO A 302 -20.44 14.70 21.49
C PRO A 302 -19.71 14.36 22.79
N ILE A 303 -20.45 14.35 23.90
CA ILE A 303 -19.92 13.93 25.19
C ILE A 303 -19.75 12.40 25.16
N THR A 304 -18.52 11.93 25.29
CA THR A 304 -18.14 10.52 25.10
C THR A 304 -18.21 9.68 26.37
N HIS A 305 -18.71 10.25 27.47
CA HIS A 305 -18.91 9.59 28.76
C HIS A 305 -20.27 9.94 29.36
N ALA A 306 -20.74 9.15 30.33
CA ALA A 306 -21.94 9.46 31.08
C ALA A 306 -21.77 10.75 31.91
N ILE A 307 -22.83 11.55 32.00
CA ILE A 307 -22.87 12.83 32.74
C ILE A 307 -23.60 12.67 34.07
N GLU A 308 -24.42 11.63 34.22
CA GLU A 308 -25.18 11.36 35.45
C GLU A 308 -24.22 11.19 36.63
N GLY A 309 -24.33 12.07 37.64
CA GLY A 309 -23.43 12.16 38.79
C GLY A 309 -22.10 12.89 38.52
N ARG A 310 -21.91 13.47 37.34
CA ARG A 310 -20.72 14.26 36.92
C ARG A 310 -21.13 15.57 36.22
N GLU A 311 -22.15 16.24 36.74
CA GLU A 311 -22.76 17.42 36.10
C GLU A 311 -21.87 18.67 36.15
N GLN A 312 -20.84 18.68 37.01
CA GLN A 312 -19.82 19.75 37.09
C GLN A 312 -18.66 19.47 36.11
N CYS A 313 -18.88 19.74 34.83
CA CYS A 313 -17.93 19.54 33.74
C CYS A 313 -16.60 20.25 33.97
N ASP A 314 -16.62 21.46 34.52
CA ASP A 314 -15.44 22.29 34.84
C ASP A 314 -14.49 21.66 35.87
N THR A 315 -14.98 20.75 36.71
CA THR A 315 -14.13 19.98 37.65
C THR A 315 -13.12 19.12 36.91
N CYS A 316 -13.49 18.60 35.73
CA CYS A 316 -12.63 17.74 34.91
C CYS A 316 -12.06 18.46 33.67
N HIS A 317 -12.79 19.44 33.15
CA HIS A 317 -12.48 20.16 31.91
C HIS A 317 -12.08 21.62 32.11
N GLY A 318 -12.02 22.13 33.35
CA GLY A 318 -11.54 23.48 33.63
C GLY A 318 -10.10 23.72 33.16
N LEU A 319 -9.63 24.97 33.15
CA LEU A 319 -8.27 25.33 32.73
C LEU A 319 -7.15 24.61 33.51
N SER A 320 -7.46 24.08 34.70
CA SER A 320 -6.57 23.26 35.53
C SER A 320 -7.04 21.80 35.66
N GLY A 321 -8.06 21.41 34.88
CA GLY A 321 -8.63 20.08 34.84
C GLY A 321 -7.80 19.09 34.01
N MET A 322 -8.22 17.83 34.02
CA MET A 322 -7.52 16.71 33.40
C MET A 322 -7.52 16.79 31.86
N LEU A 323 -8.59 17.31 31.27
CA LEU A 323 -8.70 17.54 29.84
C LEU A 323 -9.26 18.96 29.61
N PRO A 324 -8.42 20.00 29.71
CA PRO A 324 -8.89 21.38 29.73
C PRO A 324 -9.62 21.73 28.43
N TYR A 325 -10.75 22.43 28.56
CA TYR A 325 -11.47 22.98 27.43
C TYR A 325 -10.61 24.04 26.71
N PRO A 326 -10.92 24.35 25.43
CA PRO A 326 -10.21 25.41 24.70
C PRO A 326 -10.39 26.78 25.38
N ALA A 327 -9.37 27.64 25.32
CA ALA A 327 -9.32 28.87 26.12
C ALA A 327 -10.49 29.85 25.89
N ASP A 328 -11.18 29.76 24.74
CA ASP A 328 -12.39 30.52 24.39
C ASP A 328 -13.66 30.06 25.15
N HIS A 329 -13.55 29.03 25.99
CA HIS A 329 -14.60 28.54 26.88
C HIS A 329 -14.40 28.98 28.34
N ALA A 330 -13.32 29.71 28.65
CA ALA A 330 -12.92 30.05 30.02
C ALA A 330 -13.95 30.86 30.82
N GLU A 331 -14.83 31.60 30.15
CA GLU A 331 -15.87 32.43 30.79
C GLU A 331 -17.29 31.84 30.65
N ARG A 332 -17.41 30.61 30.13
CA ARG A 332 -18.72 29.98 29.96
C ARG A 332 -19.17 29.31 31.26
N PRO A 333 -20.44 29.49 31.68
CA PRO A 333 -20.94 28.82 32.86
C PRO A 333 -21.10 27.32 32.61
N ASN A 334 -20.91 26.50 33.64
CA ASN A 334 -20.84 25.04 33.53
C ASN A 334 -22.13 24.42 32.92
N ASP A 335 -23.29 24.99 33.21
CA ASP A 335 -24.60 24.59 32.67
C ASP A 335 -24.75 24.83 31.15
N SER A 336 -23.91 25.70 30.57
CA SER A 336 -23.93 25.94 29.12
C SER A 336 -23.25 24.84 28.30
N CYS A 337 -22.49 23.94 28.93
CA CYS A 337 -21.74 22.90 28.22
C CYS A 337 -22.68 21.94 27.47
N THR A 338 -23.75 21.49 28.12
CA THR A 338 -24.73 20.54 27.56
C THR A 338 -25.69 21.15 26.55
N ILE A 339 -25.63 22.47 26.36
CA ILE A 339 -26.42 23.18 25.32
C ILE A 339 -25.81 22.92 23.94
N CYS A 340 -24.48 22.84 23.85
CA CYS A 340 -23.76 22.62 22.59
C CYS A 340 -23.20 21.19 22.49
N HIS A 341 -22.79 20.59 23.61
CA HIS A 341 -22.25 19.23 23.67
C HIS A 341 -23.34 18.28 24.17
N LEU A 342 -23.96 17.55 23.25
CA LEU A 342 -24.99 16.56 23.60
C LEU A 342 -24.34 15.19 23.89
N PRO A 343 -24.98 14.32 24.69
CA PRO A 343 -24.49 12.95 24.91
C PRO A 343 -24.27 12.23 23.58
N GLY A 344 -23.09 11.65 23.40
CA GLY A 344 -22.80 10.78 22.27
C GLY A 344 -23.49 9.42 22.41
N PRO A 345 -23.54 8.61 21.34
CA PRO A 345 -24.05 7.25 21.43
C PRO A 345 -23.23 6.46 22.46
N THR A 346 -23.91 5.72 23.34
CA THR A 346 -23.27 4.79 24.26
C THR A 346 -22.34 3.84 23.49
N PRO A 347 -21.06 3.70 23.86
CA PRO A 347 -20.16 2.77 23.18
C PRO A 347 -20.70 1.34 23.27
N GLU A 348 -20.67 0.60 22.15
CA GLU A 348 -20.95 -0.83 22.16
C GLU A 348 -19.91 -1.58 23.02
N PRO A 349 -20.28 -2.68 23.72
CA PRO A 349 -19.34 -3.49 24.48
C PRO A 349 -18.17 -3.94 23.60
N GLY A 350 -16.94 -3.51 23.93
CA GLY A 350 -15.72 -3.84 23.17
C GLY A 350 -15.21 -2.76 22.20
N ALA A 351 -15.87 -1.59 22.09
CA ALA A 351 -15.31 -0.45 21.38
C ALA A 351 -14.05 0.09 22.10
N GLU A 352 -12.99 0.41 21.35
CA GLU A 352 -11.78 1.00 21.94
C GLU A 352 -12.10 2.33 22.62
N PRO A 353 -11.53 2.61 23.82
CA PRO A 353 -11.78 3.88 24.50
C PRO A 353 -11.33 5.05 23.63
N VAL A 354 -12.24 6.01 23.42
CA VAL A 354 -11.92 7.28 22.77
C VAL A 354 -10.77 7.95 23.53
N THR A 355 -9.79 8.50 22.83
CA THR A 355 -8.64 9.19 23.43
C THR A 355 -9.11 10.25 24.44
N GLY A 356 -8.82 10.04 25.73
CA GLY A 356 -9.19 10.96 26.82
C GLY A 356 -10.25 10.42 27.81
N ALA A 357 -10.91 9.30 27.52
CA ALA A 357 -11.81 8.66 28.49
C ALA A 357 -11.04 7.86 29.56
N ALA A 358 -11.51 7.93 30.82
CA ALA A 358 -10.97 7.13 31.91
C ALA A 358 -11.22 5.64 31.62
N LYS A 359 -10.15 4.84 31.60
CA LYS A 359 -10.25 3.39 31.34
C LYS A 359 -10.94 2.68 32.51
N PRO A 360 -11.80 1.68 32.26
CA PRO A 360 -12.42 0.92 33.34
C PRO A 360 -11.37 0.13 34.14
N ILE A 361 -11.65 -0.13 35.42
CA ILE A 361 -10.80 -0.93 36.30
C ILE A 361 -10.95 -2.41 35.88
N PRO A 362 -9.86 -3.07 35.44
CA PRO A 362 -9.92 -4.42 34.88
C PRO A 362 -9.83 -5.53 35.94
N HIS A 363 -9.91 -5.19 37.22
CA HIS A 363 -9.81 -6.12 38.35
C HIS A 363 -10.81 -5.75 39.44
N ALA A 364 -11.21 -6.74 40.24
CA ALA A 364 -12.04 -6.49 41.41
C ALA A 364 -11.28 -5.61 42.42
N ILE A 365 -11.97 -4.61 42.98
CA ILE A 365 -11.43 -3.68 43.98
C ILE A 365 -11.89 -3.99 45.40
N GLU A 366 -12.70 -5.03 45.56
CA GLU A 366 -13.38 -5.38 46.80
C GLU A 366 -12.49 -6.16 47.78
N SER A 367 -11.37 -6.73 47.31
CA SER A 367 -10.44 -7.45 48.17
C SER A 367 -9.39 -6.51 48.77
N GLU A 368 -8.99 -6.81 50.01
CA GLU A 368 -8.07 -6.00 50.85
C GLU A 368 -6.85 -5.40 50.11
N PRO A 369 -6.12 -6.09 49.20
CA PRO A 369 -4.98 -5.49 48.52
C PRO A 369 -5.34 -4.46 47.42
N TYR A 370 -6.57 -4.45 46.91
CA TYR A 370 -7.00 -3.60 45.79
C TYR A 370 -7.84 -2.39 46.22
N THR A 371 -8.11 -2.25 47.52
CA THR A 371 -8.74 -1.05 48.10
C THR A 371 -7.81 0.16 48.06
N ASN A 372 -6.49 -0.07 48.04
CA ASN A 372 -5.46 0.97 47.98
C ASN A 372 -4.83 1.08 46.57
N CYS A 373 -5.46 1.83 45.66
CA CYS A 373 -4.97 2.05 44.30
C CYS A 373 -3.49 2.51 44.24
N ALA A 374 -3.07 3.41 45.15
CA ALA A 374 -1.72 3.97 45.17
C ALA A 374 -0.64 2.92 45.49
N ALA A 375 -0.99 1.81 46.15
CA ALA A 375 -0.06 0.71 46.40
C ALA A 375 0.54 0.14 45.11
N CYS A 376 -0.24 0.15 44.02
CA CYS A 376 0.14 -0.38 42.71
C CYS A 376 0.36 0.70 41.64
N HIS A 377 -0.28 1.87 41.80
CA HIS A 377 -0.32 2.93 40.78
C HIS A 377 0.41 4.23 41.17
N ALA A 378 1.01 4.35 42.36
CA ALA A 378 1.81 5.54 42.66
C ALA A 378 3.07 5.64 41.79
N ALA A 379 3.71 6.82 41.76
CA ALA A 379 4.98 7.03 41.08
C ALA A 379 6.03 5.99 41.54
N GLY A 380 6.63 5.28 40.57
CA GLY A 380 7.60 4.21 40.84
C GLY A 380 7.00 2.84 41.22
N LYS A 381 5.68 2.66 41.12
CA LYS A 381 5.00 1.36 41.30
C LYS A 381 4.76 0.63 39.96
N MET A 382 4.13 -0.55 40.00
CA MET A 382 4.02 -1.48 38.86
C MET A 382 3.44 -0.84 37.59
N LYS A 383 2.45 0.04 37.75
CA LYS A 383 1.84 0.77 36.64
C LYS A 383 1.50 2.18 37.10
N PRO A 384 2.47 3.09 37.18
CA PRO A 384 2.26 4.41 37.76
C PRO A 384 1.20 5.17 36.96
N PHE A 385 0.34 5.91 37.66
CA PHE A 385 -0.58 6.83 37.00
C PHE A 385 0.22 7.95 36.30
N PRO A 386 -0.35 8.60 35.26
CA PRO A 386 0.32 9.71 34.58
C PRO A 386 0.53 10.89 35.54
N GLU A 387 1.56 11.72 35.29
CA GLU A 387 1.96 12.81 36.22
C GLU A 387 0.83 13.77 36.60
N ASN A 388 -0.13 14.01 35.69
CA ASN A 388 -1.30 14.85 35.96
C ASN A 388 -2.26 14.25 37.01
N HIS A 389 -2.08 12.99 37.42
CA HIS A 389 -2.88 12.34 38.47
C HIS A 389 -2.28 12.49 39.89
N ALA A 390 -1.05 13.02 40.00
CA ALA A 390 -0.31 13.05 41.27
C ALA A 390 -1.00 13.87 42.38
N ASN A 391 -1.90 14.78 42.01
CA ASN A 391 -2.59 15.68 42.94
C ASN A 391 -4.03 15.22 43.28
N PHE A 392 -4.51 14.10 42.73
CA PHE A 392 -5.85 13.61 43.03
C PHE A 392 -5.85 12.78 44.33
N PRO A 393 -6.88 12.94 45.18
CA PRO A 393 -6.98 12.13 46.39
C PRO A 393 -7.38 10.69 46.03
N GLN A 394 -6.95 9.75 46.86
CA GLN A 394 -7.04 8.32 46.55
C GLN A 394 -8.47 7.79 46.44
N ASP A 395 -9.39 8.34 47.23
CA ASP A 395 -10.82 8.05 47.21
C ASP A 395 -11.54 8.61 45.96
N ALA A 396 -10.91 9.53 45.22
CA ALA A 396 -11.46 10.04 43.97
C ALA A 396 -11.16 9.16 42.75
N CYS A 397 -10.34 8.11 42.86
CA CYS A 397 -9.99 7.26 41.71
C CYS A 397 -11.22 6.60 41.07
N THR A 398 -12.13 6.09 41.90
CA THR A 398 -13.37 5.41 41.45
C THR A 398 -14.42 6.37 40.90
N SER A 399 -14.25 7.69 41.12
CA SER A 399 -15.10 8.70 40.51
C SER A 399 -14.86 8.82 39.00
N CYS A 400 -13.67 8.44 38.52
CA CYS A 400 -13.29 8.45 37.11
C CYS A 400 -13.19 7.04 36.52
N HIS A 401 -12.56 6.11 37.24
CA HIS A 401 -12.36 4.73 36.83
C HIS A 401 -13.40 3.81 37.46
N GLN A 402 -14.39 3.36 36.68
CA GLN A 402 -15.38 2.40 37.17
C GLN A 402 -14.96 0.96 36.87
N PRO A 403 -15.30 -0.02 37.72
CA PRO A 403 -15.06 -1.43 37.42
C PRO A 403 -15.77 -1.82 36.12
N ALA A 404 -15.10 -2.62 35.29
CA ALA A 404 -15.74 -3.23 34.13
C ALA A 404 -16.90 -4.11 34.61
N GLY A 405 -18.13 -3.80 34.18
CA GLY A 405 -19.30 -4.60 34.52
C GLY A 405 -19.15 -6.03 33.97
N GLU A 406 -19.52 -7.00 34.81
CA GLU A 406 -19.51 -8.45 34.60
C GLU A 406 -18.13 -9.13 34.51
N THR A 407 -17.96 -10.12 35.40
CA THR A 407 -16.82 -11.04 35.48
C THR A 407 -16.74 -11.86 34.17
N PRO A 408 -15.58 -11.98 33.52
CA PRO A 408 -15.45 -12.82 32.33
C PRO A 408 -15.76 -14.28 32.69
N ALA A 409 -16.49 -14.97 31.81
CA ALA A 409 -16.71 -16.41 31.94
C ALA A 409 -15.36 -17.16 31.86
N ALA A 410 -15.25 -18.26 32.61
CA ALA A 410 -14.05 -19.09 32.66
C ALA A 410 -13.62 -19.54 31.25
N GLY A 411 -12.52 -18.97 30.74
CA GLY A 411 -11.96 -19.28 29.42
C GLY A 411 -11.61 -18.05 28.57
N GLU A 412 -12.08 -16.86 28.93
CA GLU A 412 -11.69 -15.61 28.26
C GLU A 412 -10.57 -14.91 29.04
N THR A 413 -9.46 -14.59 28.36
CA THR A 413 -8.42 -13.70 28.89
C THR A 413 -9.06 -12.37 29.30
N PRO A 414 -8.87 -11.88 30.54
CA PRO A 414 -9.39 -10.59 30.95
C PRO A 414 -8.92 -9.51 29.98
N SER A 415 -9.87 -8.72 29.46
CA SER A 415 -9.55 -7.55 28.66
C SER A 415 -8.69 -6.60 29.49
N ALA A 416 -7.41 -6.54 29.12
CA ALA A 416 -6.41 -5.54 29.46
C ALA A 416 -6.39 -5.03 30.91
N GLY A 417 -5.72 -5.75 31.81
CA GLY A 417 -4.84 -5.09 32.81
C GLY A 417 -4.83 -5.57 34.26
N GLY A 418 -5.50 -6.67 34.60
CA GLY A 418 -5.32 -7.35 35.89
C GLY A 418 -4.21 -8.41 35.86
N PRO A 419 -3.65 -8.83 37.02
CA PRO A 419 -2.78 -10.00 37.07
C PRO A 419 -3.55 -11.25 36.65
N ASN A 420 -2.98 -12.01 35.70
CA ASN A 420 -3.62 -13.23 35.20
C ASN A 420 -3.74 -14.28 36.32
N PRO A 421 -4.84 -15.06 36.38
CA PRO A 421 -4.95 -16.16 37.33
C PRO A 421 -3.90 -17.24 37.04
N ILE A 422 -3.48 -17.97 38.08
CA ILE A 422 -2.53 -19.09 37.92
C ILE A 422 -3.27 -20.24 37.23
N PRO A 423 -2.85 -20.68 36.03
CA PRO A 423 -3.60 -21.67 35.23
C PRO A 423 -3.35 -23.12 35.66
N HIS A 424 -2.52 -23.34 36.68
CA HIS A 424 -2.14 -24.65 37.20
C HIS A 424 -2.30 -24.70 38.72
N PRO A 425 -2.52 -25.88 39.31
CA PRO A 425 -2.54 -26.02 40.75
C PRO A 425 -1.14 -25.71 41.33
N ILE A 426 -1.13 -25.20 42.56
CA ILE A 426 0.09 -24.74 43.28
C ILE A 426 0.37 -25.56 44.56
N ASP A 427 -0.37 -26.65 44.73
CA ASP A 427 -0.33 -27.54 45.89
C ASP A 427 0.83 -28.56 45.83
N GLY A 428 1.40 -28.81 44.65
CA GLY A 428 2.57 -29.68 44.51
C GLY A 428 3.88 -29.02 44.98
N GLU A 429 4.78 -29.81 45.58
CA GLU A 429 6.07 -29.34 46.14
C GLU A 429 6.91 -28.53 45.12
N MET A 430 6.84 -28.88 43.83
CA MET A 430 7.55 -28.19 42.74
C MET A 430 6.97 -26.80 42.42
N TYR A 431 5.71 -26.54 42.76
CA TYR A 431 5.01 -25.27 42.49
C TYR A 431 5.06 -24.29 43.67
N THR A 432 5.77 -24.65 44.74
CA THR A 432 6.01 -23.77 45.89
C THR A 432 7.01 -22.65 45.58
N ASP A 433 7.91 -22.85 44.61
CA ASP A 433 8.81 -21.83 44.08
C ASP A 433 8.56 -21.61 42.58
N CYS A 434 7.79 -20.56 42.28
CA CYS A 434 7.44 -20.13 40.92
C CYS A 434 8.68 -19.87 40.05
N THR A 435 9.83 -19.51 40.64
CA THR A 435 11.06 -19.17 39.89
C THR A 435 11.76 -20.38 39.28
N THR A 436 11.34 -21.58 39.67
CA THR A 436 11.79 -22.84 39.05
C THR A 436 11.49 -22.85 37.55
N CYS A 437 10.29 -22.39 37.18
CA CYS A 437 9.79 -22.39 35.81
C CYS A 437 9.74 -20.98 35.21
N HIS A 438 9.67 -19.94 36.05
CA HIS A 438 9.51 -18.56 35.60
C HIS A 438 10.70 -17.65 35.94
N GLY A 439 11.14 -16.82 34.99
CA GLY A 439 12.27 -15.90 35.20
C GLY A 439 13.21 -15.73 34.01
N GLU A 440 14.22 -14.87 34.17
CA GLU A 440 15.23 -14.64 33.13
C GLU A 440 16.06 -15.91 32.90
N GLY A 441 16.07 -16.42 31.67
CA GLY A 441 16.71 -17.70 31.33
C GLY A 441 15.95 -18.97 31.78
N LYS A 442 14.70 -18.82 32.22
CA LYS A 442 13.78 -19.93 32.56
C LYS A 442 12.78 -20.17 31.42
N PRO A 443 12.10 -21.34 31.38
CA PRO A 443 11.17 -21.70 30.30
C PRO A 443 10.11 -20.63 29.99
N LEU A 444 9.65 -19.91 31.02
CA LEU A 444 8.70 -18.80 30.90
C LEU A 444 9.24 -17.53 31.54
N ALA A 445 9.70 -16.56 30.75
CA ALA A 445 10.17 -15.28 31.32
C ALA A 445 9.02 -14.47 31.92
N PHE A 446 9.26 -13.81 33.07
CA PHE A 446 8.35 -12.78 33.56
C PHE A 446 8.44 -11.53 32.67
N PRO A 447 7.37 -10.73 32.56
CA PRO A 447 7.45 -9.44 31.91
C PRO A 447 8.39 -8.48 32.67
N ASP A 448 8.98 -7.51 31.97
CA ASP A 448 10.04 -6.63 32.53
C ASP A 448 9.62 -5.87 33.80
N ASN A 449 8.32 -5.61 33.98
CA ASN A 449 7.77 -4.97 35.18
C ASN A 449 7.79 -5.86 36.44
N HIS A 450 8.20 -7.12 36.36
CA HIS A 450 8.30 -8.05 37.51
C HIS A 450 9.72 -8.14 38.09
N LYS A 451 10.73 -7.52 37.45
CA LYS A 451 12.16 -7.64 37.83
C LYS A 451 12.49 -7.19 39.25
N THR A 452 11.65 -6.38 39.87
CA THR A 452 11.85 -5.80 41.21
C THR A 452 11.04 -6.48 42.31
N PHE A 453 10.22 -7.48 41.98
CA PHE A 453 9.34 -8.16 42.94
C PHE A 453 9.98 -9.44 43.45
N ALA A 454 9.85 -9.68 44.76
CA ALA A 454 10.35 -10.89 45.39
C ALA A 454 9.39 -12.07 45.11
N PRO A 455 9.90 -13.29 44.84
CA PRO A 455 9.08 -14.44 44.44
C PRO A 455 7.93 -14.77 45.40
N GLU A 456 8.09 -14.47 46.69
CA GLU A 456 7.10 -14.76 47.72
C GLU A 456 5.85 -13.87 47.62
N THR A 457 5.92 -12.79 46.82
CA THR A 457 4.81 -11.87 46.59
C THR A 457 3.93 -12.27 45.40
N CYS A 458 4.29 -13.29 44.62
CA CYS A 458 3.55 -13.70 43.42
C CYS A 458 2.08 -14.04 43.74
N THR A 459 1.82 -14.80 44.79
CA THR A 459 0.46 -15.25 45.18
C THR A 459 -0.40 -14.13 45.78
N SER A 460 0.19 -12.98 46.11
CA SER A 460 -0.55 -11.79 46.53
C SER A 460 -1.22 -11.07 45.37
N CYS A 461 -0.72 -11.29 44.14
CA CYS A 461 -1.27 -10.69 42.92
C CYS A 461 -1.89 -11.74 41.98
N HIS A 462 -1.34 -12.94 41.93
CA HIS A 462 -1.83 -14.04 41.09
C HIS A 462 -2.52 -15.09 41.96
N GLN A 463 -3.84 -15.20 41.86
CA GLN A 463 -4.60 -16.22 42.56
C GLN A 463 -4.96 -17.39 41.62
N PRO A 464 -5.03 -18.64 42.12
CA PRO A 464 -5.59 -19.74 41.37
C PRO A 464 -7.11 -19.52 41.16
N PRO A 465 -7.71 -20.11 40.12
CA PRO A 465 -9.15 -20.04 39.91
C PRO A 465 -9.89 -20.59 41.14
N ALA A 466 -10.96 -19.91 41.55
CA ALA A 466 -11.76 -20.32 42.71
C ALA A 466 -12.32 -21.74 42.48
N THR A 467 -11.89 -22.70 43.30
CA THR A 467 -12.46 -24.05 43.31
C THR A 467 -13.85 -24.01 43.91
N GLU A 468 -14.90 -24.14 43.10
CA GLU A 468 -16.21 -24.55 43.61
C GLU A 468 -16.14 -26.00 44.13
N PRO A 469 -16.84 -26.35 45.23
CA PRO A 469 -16.86 -27.72 45.72
C PRO A 469 -17.53 -28.65 44.71
N ALA A 470 -16.88 -29.77 44.40
CA ALA A 470 -17.33 -30.77 43.45
C ALA A 470 -18.78 -31.24 43.73
N GLY A 471 -19.70 -30.77 42.89
CA GLY A 471 -21.05 -31.31 42.77
C GLY A 471 -21.02 -32.64 42.00
N GLU A 472 -21.72 -33.61 42.57
CA GLU A 472 -21.92 -34.99 42.17
C GLU A 472 -22.16 -35.19 40.65
N ALA A 473 -21.37 -36.07 40.03
CA ALA A 473 -21.41 -36.36 38.60
C ALA A 473 -22.65 -37.18 38.21
N THR A 474 -23.43 -36.66 37.25
CA THR A 474 -24.46 -37.43 36.53
C THR A 474 -23.86 -38.02 35.24
N PRO A 475 -24.03 -39.32 34.94
CA PRO A 475 -23.35 -39.94 33.80
C PRO A 475 -24.08 -39.66 32.48
N GLN A 476 -23.31 -39.28 31.46
CA GLN A 476 -23.78 -39.13 30.07
C GLN A 476 -23.40 -40.40 29.27
N PRO A 477 -24.25 -40.90 28.35
CA PRO A 477 -24.10 -42.22 27.78
C PRO A 477 -23.04 -42.27 26.65
N THR A 478 -22.49 -43.47 26.53
CA THR A 478 -21.45 -43.98 25.63
C THR A 478 -21.76 -43.85 24.14
N GLY A 479 -20.75 -43.51 23.33
CA GLY A 479 -20.80 -43.51 21.87
C GLY A 479 -19.48 -43.20 21.16
N GLU A 480 -18.45 -44.02 21.43
CA GLU A 480 -17.30 -44.42 20.59
C GLU A 480 -16.72 -43.49 19.48
N ALA A 481 -15.53 -42.93 19.74
CA ALA A 481 -14.33 -43.06 18.90
C ALA A 481 -13.10 -42.65 19.74
N THR A 482 -12.24 -43.62 20.07
CA THR A 482 -11.07 -43.45 20.94
C THR A 482 -10.01 -42.54 20.32
N ALA A 483 -9.82 -41.34 20.90
CA ALA A 483 -8.55 -40.62 20.87
C ALA A 483 -7.92 -40.68 22.26
N ARG A 484 -6.68 -41.17 22.34
CA ARG A 484 -5.85 -41.19 23.55
C ARG A 484 -5.67 -39.73 24.04
N PRO A 485 -5.71 -39.40 25.35
CA PRO A 485 -5.68 -38.01 25.78
C PRO A 485 -4.31 -37.39 25.46
N THR A 486 -4.30 -36.36 24.61
CA THR A 486 -3.09 -35.59 24.25
C THR A 486 -2.76 -34.48 25.26
N GLN A 487 -3.45 -34.47 26.41
CA GLN A 487 -3.31 -33.44 27.43
C GLN A 487 -3.28 -34.08 28.82
N ALA A 488 -2.23 -33.74 29.58
CA ALA A 488 -2.20 -33.98 31.02
C ALA A 488 -3.30 -33.12 31.69
N PRO A 489 -3.70 -33.42 32.94
CA PRO A 489 -4.68 -32.62 33.69
C PRO A 489 -4.34 -31.12 33.79
N ASN A 490 -3.09 -30.76 33.51
CA ASN A 490 -2.52 -29.43 33.69
C ASN A 490 -2.32 -28.67 32.36
N GLY A 491 -2.96 -29.09 31.26
CA GLY A 491 -2.97 -28.36 29.98
C GLY A 491 -1.65 -28.40 29.18
N TYR A 492 -0.56 -28.91 29.74
CA TYR A 492 0.70 -29.13 29.03
C TYR A 492 0.63 -30.36 28.11
N PRO A 493 1.25 -30.31 26.92
CA PRO A 493 1.32 -31.45 26.03
C PRO A 493 2.15 -32.56 26.70
N THR A 494 1.58 -33.76 26.76
CA THR A 494 2.27 -34.96 27.25
C THR A 494 3.28 -35.46 26.23
N VAL A 495 4.34 -36.12 26.70
CA VAL A 495 5.23 -36.86 25.80
C VAL A 495 4.46 -38.11 25.32
N PRO A 496 4.19 -38.25 24.01
CA PRO A 496 3.28 -39.30 23.50
C PRO A 496 3.95 -40.67 23.37
N HIS A 497 5.22 -40.79 23.73
CA HIS A 497 6.03 -42.01 23.63
C HIS A 497 6.83 -42.25 24.92
N ALA A 498 7.21 -43.50 25.15
CA ALA A 498 8.10 -43.86 26.24
C ALA A 498 9.51 -43.26 26.02
N LEU A 499 10.23 -43.01 27.11
CA LEU A 499 11.57 -42.42 27.13
C LEU A 499 12.63 -43.50 27.34
N ASP A 500 12.63 -44.49 26.46
CA ASP A 500 13.56 -45.62 26.49
C ASP A 500 14.40 -45.72 25.19
N GLY A 501 15.67 -46.11 25.34
CA GLY A 501 16.58 -46.35 24.21
C GLY A 501 16.88 -45.08 23.39
N PRO A 502 16.65 -45.05 22.06
CA PRO A 502 17.01 -43.91 21.21
C PRO A 502 16.24 -42.62 21.55
N TYR A 503 15.18 -42.72 22.36
CA TYR A 503 14.34 -41.60 22.80
C TYR A 503 14.80 -40.97 24.13
N GLU A 504 15.90 -41.46 24.73
CA GLU A 504 16.53 -40.82 25.90
C GLU A 504 17.12 -39.45 25.57
N ASN A 505 17.51 -39.21 24.32
CA ASN A 505 18.02 -37.92 23.87
C ASN A 505 16.99 -37.20 22.98
N CYS A 506 16.11 -36.41 23.59
CA CYS A 506 15.08 -35.65 22.88
C CYS A 506 15.63 -34.82 21.72
N LEU A 507 16.81 -34.19 21.88
CA LEU A 507 17.43 -33.32 20.86
C LEU A 507 17.90 -34.08 19.61
N ALA A 508 18.05 -35.40 19.68
CA ALA A 508 18.35 -36.22 18.51
C ALA A 508 17.20 -36.20 17.49
N CYS A 509 15.96 -36.07 17.96
CA CYS A 509 14.75 -36.07 17.12
C CYS A 509 14.03 -34.71 17.06
N HIS A 510 14.25 -33.85 18.06
CA HIS A 510 13.51 -32.60 18.26
C HIS A 510 14.42 -31.35 18.29
N ASN A 511 15.41 -31.26 17.40
CA ASN A 511 16.17 -30.03 17.20
C ASN A 511 15.48 -29.08 16.19
N LEU A 512 15.96 -27.83 16.08
CA LEU A 512 15.41 -26.82 15.16
C LEU A 512 15.40 -27.27 13.69
N ASP A 513 16.41 -28.04 13.29
CA ASP A 513 16.64 -28.46 11.91
C ASP A 513 15.94 -29.81 11.60
N SER A 514 15.21 -30.38 12.56
CA SER A 514 14.52 -31.66 12.42
C SER A 514 13.20 -31.52 11.66
N ALA A 515 12.97 -32.42 10.71
CA ALA A 515 11.78 -32.41 9.85
C ALA A 515 10.51 -32.99 10.51
N ILE A 516 10.59 -33.49 11.75
CA ILE A 516 9.48 -34.18 12.42
C ILE A 516 8.65 -33.19 13.25
N LYS A 517 9.26 -32.53 14.24
CA LYS A 517 8.64 -31.44 15.01
C LYS A 517 9.72 -30.68 15.82
N PRO A 518 10.16 -29.49 15.37
CA PRO A 518 11.21 -28.75 16.06
C PRO A 518 10.72 -28.20 17.41
N ILE A 519 11.60 -28.21 18.43
CA ILE A 519 11.32 -27.54 19.71
C ILE A 519 11.27 -26.02 19.53
N PRO A 520 10.46 -25.31 20.33
CA PRO A 520 10.49 -23.85 20.36
C PRO A 520 11.90 -23.32 20.62
N ALA A 521 12.25 -22.21 19.99
CA ALA A 521 13.59 -21.66 20.13
C ALA A 521 13.98 -21.32 21.58
N SER A 522 12.99 -20.98 22.40
CA SER A 522 13.14 -20.74 23.83
C SER A 522 13.56 -21.97 24.65
N HIS A 523 13.49 -23.18 24.08
CA HIS A 523 13.70 -24.44 24.79
C HIS A 523 14.96 -25.21 24.36
N GLN A 524 15.77 -24.66 23.45
CA GLN A 524 16.91 -25.36 22.84
C GLN A 524 18.03 -25.76 23.81
N ASN A 525 18.13 -25.07 24.95
CA ASN A 525 19.24 -25.22 25.89
C ASN A 525 18.84 -25.96 27.18
N TYR A 526 17.62 -26.50 27.27
CA TYR A 526 17.17 -27.21 28.46
C TYR A 526 17.56 -28.69 28.43
N THR A 527 17.88 -29.22 29.61
CA THR A 527 18.31 -30.61 29.79
C THR A 527 17.11 -31.56 29.86
N LEU A 528 17.33 -32.85 29.59
CA LEU A 528 16.30 -33.88 29.68
C LEU A 528 15.52 -33.87 31.01
N PRO A 529 16.16 -33.74 32.19
CA PRO A 529 15.43 -33.61 33.47
C PRO A 529 14.47 -32.42 33.52
N THR A 530 14.82 -31.30 32.87
CA THR A 530 13.94 -30.12 32.76
C THR A 530 12.74 -30.41 31.88
N CYS A 531 12.96 -31.13 30.77
CA CYS A 531 11.88 -31.53 29.87
C CYS A 531 10.89 -32.47 30.55
N THR A 532 11.36 -33.51 31.25
CA THR A 532 10.51 -34.49 31.93
C THR A 532 9.81 -33.93 33.16
N ALA A 533 10.34 -32.88 33.76
CA ALA A 533 9.68 -32.20 34.88
C ALA A 533 8.51 -31.31 34.42
N CYS A 534 8.57 -30.76 33.20
CA CYS A 534 7.51 -29.93 32.63
C CYS A 534 6.54 -30.71 31.72
N HIS A 535 7.01 -31.80 31.09
CA HIS A 535 6.23 -32.66 30.20
C HIS A 535 6.19 -34.08 30.77
N LEU A 536 5.10 -34.39 31.45
CA LEU A 536 4.87 -35.74 31.97
C LEU A 536 4.68 -36.73 30.79
N SER A 537 5.21 -37.94 30.96
CA SER A 537 4.94 -39.05 30.03
C SER A 537 3.46 -39.40 30.08
N ALA A 538 2.84 -39.58 28.92
CA ALA A 538 1.53 -40.23 28.88
C ALA A 538 1.72 -41.70 29.30
N GLU A 539 1.14 -42.11 30.42
CA GLU A 539 1.09 -43.53 30.82
C GLU A 539 0.39 -44.41 29.76
#